data_AF-A0A957USV8-F1
#
_entry.id   AF-A0A957USV8-F1
#
_cell.length_a   1.000
_cell.length_b   1.000
_cell.length_c   1.000
_cell.angle_alpha   90.00
_cell.angle_beta   90.00
_cell.angle_gamma   90.00
#
_symmetry.space_group_name_H-M   'P 1'
#
loop_
_entity.id
_entity.type
_entity.pdbx_description
1 polymer ?
#
loop_
_entity_poly.entity_id
_entity_poly.type
_entity_poly.pdbx_seq_one_letter_code
_entity_poly.pdbx_strand_id
1 'polypeptide(L)'
;ALRFVNASEFGLTSGLHSLDDREVTRWRERIEVGNAYVNRATTGAIVRRQPFGGWKRSAFGSGAKAGGPNYVLSLGRWRDRADDLAAAEVLRRSRASYQQAWAEHFHQEHDPSQVLGESNILRYRPIRAMVVRAESTTPPHKLRQVEMAAAICGVPLSISLPVGQEIPMGLSGGATITTIVQENESELAQRIHTFERLRHLGAPTDELLTTAHAAHVPVIHEPVTTSGRLELRYYLREQAVSETRHRYGNVIKRDTE
;
A
#
# COMPACT_ATOMS: atom_id res chain seq x y z
N ALA A 1 6.08 25.52 -1.95
CA ALA A 1 4.88 24.98 -1.27
C ALA A 1 4.91 23.45 -1.15
N LEU A 2 4.69 22.68 -2.23
CA LEU A 2 4.55 21.22 -2.17
C LEU A 2 5.66 20.47 -1.39
N ARG A 3 6.94 20.80 -1.63
CA ARG A 3 8.06 20.20 -0.89
C ARG A 3 7.96 20.42 0.63
N PHE A 4 7.54 21.61 1.07
CA PHE A 4 7.38 21.91 2.49
C PHE A 4 6.25 21.10 3.11
N VAL A 5 5.12 20.95 2.41
CA VAL A 5 4.00 20.13 2.90
C VAL A 5 4.40 18.66 3.00
N ASN A 6 5.08 18.12 1.98
CA ASN A 6 5.55 16.74 1.99
C ASN A 6 6.69 16.49 3.00
N ALA A 7 7.41 17.52 3.44
CA ALA A 7 8.44 17.38 4.47
C ALA A 7 7.86 17.19 5.88
N SER A 8 6.56 17.45 6.08
CA SER A 8 5.89 17.14 7.35
C SER A 8 6.00 15.65 7.67
N GLU A 9 6.23 15.34 8.95
CA GLU A 9 6.18 13.97 9.46
C GLU A 9 4.77 13.35 9.37
N PHE A 10 3.76 14.19 9.17
CA PHE A 10 2.36 13.82 9.06
C PHE A 10 1.88 13.87 7.60
N GLY A 11 0.82 13.13 7.31
CA GLY A 11 0.22 13.02 5.98
C GLY A 11 -1.27 12.74 6.04
N LEU A 12 -2.01 13.47 6.90
CA LEU A 12 -3.45 13.24 7.09
C LEU A 12 -4.28 13.90 5.99
N THR A 13 -4.40 15.23 6.02
CA THR A 13 -5.14 16.01 5.02
C THR A 13 -4.26 17.09 4.39
N SER A 14 -4.52 17.43 3.14
CA SER A 14 -3.95 18.62 2.49
C SER A 14 -4.90 19.18 1.45
N GLY A 15 -4.85 20.50 1.25
CA GLY A 15 -5.70 21.24 0.32
C GLY A 15 -4.88 22.06 -0.67
N LEU A 16 -5.34 22.12 -1.91
CA LEU A 16 -4.88 23.10 -2.91
C LEU A 16 -6.06 23.95 -3.36
N HIS A 17 -5.87 25.26 -3.41
CA HIS A 17 -6.76 26.17 -4.12
C HIS A 17 -6.05 26.69 -5.37
N SER A 18 -6.49 26.24 -6.53
CA SER A 18 -6.00 26.68 -7.84
C SER A 18 -7.03 26.36 -8.91
N LEU A 19 -7.17 27.27 -9.88
CA LEU A 19 -7.97 27.05 -11.10
C LEU A 19 -7.09 26.65 -12.29
N ASP A 20 -5.78 26.55 -12.11
CA ASP A 20 -4.86 26.08 -13.15
C ASP A 20 -4.75 24.55 -13.07
N ASP A 21 -5.27 23.86 -14.08
CA ASP A 21 -5.28 22.40 -14.16
C ASP A 21 -3.88 21.78 -14.13
N ARG A 22 -2.85 22.53 -14.58
CA ARG A 22 -1.46 22.07 -14.55
C ARG A 22 -0.95 22.02 -13.12
N GLU A 23 -1.32 23.01 -12.31
CA GLU A 23 -0.99 23.05 -10.88
C GLU A 23 -1.73 21.95 -10.12
N VAL A 24 -3.04 21.80 -10.37
CA VAL A 24 -3.88 20.76 -9.77
C VAL A 24 -3.34 19.38 -10.10
N THR A 25 -3.04 19.09 -11.37
CA THR A 25 -2.48 17.81 -11.81
C THR A 25 -1.13 17.53 -11.15
N ARG A 26 -0.21 18.51 -11.17
CA ARG A 26 1.10 18.38 -10.53
C ARG A 26 0.99 18.12 -9.03
N TRP A 27 0.06 18.77 -8.36
CA TRP A 27 -0.16 18.61 -6.93
C TRP A 27 -0.80 17.26 -6.61
N ARG A 28 -1.87 16.87 -7.32
CA ARG A 28 -2.54 15.56 -7.17
C ARG A 28 -1.57 14.40 -7.30
N GLU A 29 -0.64 14.46 -8.24
CA GLU A 29 0.30 13.34 -8.46
C GLU A 29 1.45 13.26 -7.45
N ARG A 30 1.75 14.34 -6.75
CA ARG A 30 2.94 14.44 -5.90
C ARG A 30 2.64 14.69 -4.43
N ILE A 31 1.42 15.06 -4.05
CA ILE A 31 1.05 15.29 -2.65
C ILE A 31 1.05 13.99 -1.85
N GLU A 32 1.65 14.03 -0.66
CA GLU A 32 1.83 12.86 0.20
C GLU A 32 0.90 12.88 1.40
N VAL A 33 -0.39 12.76 1.13
CA VAL A 33 -1.43 12.69 2.17
C VAL A 33 -2.42 11.59 1.86
N GLY A 34 -3.10 11.10 2.90
CA GLY A 34 -4.21 10.18 2.73
C GLY A 34 -5.47 10.84 2.18
N ASN A 35 -5.79 12.08 2.56
CA ASN A 35 -6.97 12.80 2.09
C ASN A 35 -6.56 14.13 1.43
N ALA A 36 -6.66 14.20 0.10
CA ALA A 36 -6.34 15.36 -0.71
C ALA A 36 -7.62 16.10 -1.12
N TYR A 37 -7.61 17.43 -1.03
CA TYR A 37 -8.75 18.28 -1.35
C TYR A 37 -8.36 19.37 -2.33
N VAL A 38 -9.17 19.59 -3.36
CA VAL A 38 -8.94 20.63 -4.38
C VAL A 38 -10.13 21.59 -4.40
N ASN A 39 -9.83 22.88 -4.24
CA ASN A 39 -10.79 23.98 -4.25
C ASN A 39 -11.91 23.88 -3.21
N ARG A 40 -11.60 23.31 -2.04
CA ARG A 40 -12.54 23.07 -0.93
C ARG A 40 -11.82 22.95 0.40
N ALA A 41 -12.59 22.99 1.50
CA ALA A 41 -12.08 22.74 2.85
C ALA A 41 -11.52 21.30 3.00
N THR A 42 -10.57 21.13 3.92
CA THR A 42 -9.87 19.86 4.17
C THR A 42 -10.47 19.04 5.32
N THR A 43 -11.58 19.50 5.90
CA THR A 43 -12.31 18.87 7.01
C THR A 43 -13.71 18.45 6.56
N GLY A 44 -14.46 17.76 7.43
CA GLY A 44 -15.83 17.32 7.13
C GLY A 44 -15.89 16.16 6.15
N ALA A 45 -14.97 15.20 6.26
CA ALA A 45 -14.97 14.01 5.43
C ALA A 45 -16.26 13.20 5.64
N ILE A 46 -16.93 12.87 4.54
CA ILE A 46 -18.18 12.11 4.52
C ILE A 46 -17.84 10.65 4.19
N VAL A 47 -18.42 9.71 4.96
CA VAL A 47 -18.27 8.26 4.75
C VAL A 47 -18.54 7.91 3.28
N ARG A 48 -17.75 6.97 2.72
CA ARG A 48 -17.77 6.53 1.31
C ARG A 48 -17.38 7.59 0.27
N ARG A 49 -17.66 8.88 0.47
CA ARG A 49 -17.20 9.95 -0.44
C ARG A 49 -15.72 10.22 -0.25
N GLN A 50 -15.30 10.51 0.98
CA GLN A 50 -13.89 10.71 1.33
C GLN A 50 -13.48 9.78 2.46
N PRO A 51 -13.32 8.46 2.20
CA PRO A 51 -12.76 7.54 3.19
C PRO A 51 -11.55 8.16 3.89
N PHE A 52 -11.51 8.09 5.21
CA PHE A 52 -10.63 8.92 6.01
C PHE A 52 -9.50 8.14 6.67
N GLY A 53 -8.29 8.66 6.58
CA GLY A 53 -7.08 8.06 7.15
C GLY A 53 -5.84 8.64 6.49
N GLY A 54 -4.75 8.77 7.25
CA GLY A 54 -3.53 9.45 6.79
C GLY A 54 -2.42 8.49 6.37
N TRP A 55 -1.29 9.08 5.98
CA TRP A 55 -0.01 8.40 5.75
C TRP A 55 1.03 8.86 6.77
N LYS A 56 2.22 8.24 6.75
CA LYS A 56 3.34 8.57 7.66
C LYS A 56 2.88 8.44 9.12
N ARG A 57 3.28 9.36 10.02
CA ARG A 57 2.89 9.34 11.44
C ARG A 57 1.40 9.59 11.70
N SER A 58 0.61 9.88 10.67
CA SER A 58 -0.85 10.02 10.80
C SER A 58 -1.61 8.69 10.78
N ALA A 59 -0.92 7.56 10.61
CA ALA A 59 -1.51 6.23 10.68
C ALA A 59 -0.49 5.22 11.21
N PHE A 60 -0.97 4.15 11.83
CA PHE A 60 -0.17 2.98 12.19
C PHE A 60 -0.94 1.71 11.79
N GLY A 61 -0.22 0.67 11.35
CA GLY A 61 -0.80 -0.58 10.86
C GLY A 61 -1.04 -0.60 9.33
N SER A 62 -2.07 -1.35 8.89
CA SER A 62 -2.35 -1.61 7.47
C SER A 62 -2.78 -0.37 6.67
N GLY A 63 -3.25 0.68 7.35
CA GLY A 63 -3.59 1.97 6.72
C GLY A 63 -4.88 1.98 5.89
N ALA A 64 -5.78 1.00 6.10
CA ALA A 64 -7.13 1.05 5.51
C ALA A 64 -7.93 2.23 6.08
N LYS A 65 -8.66 2.94 5.21
CA LYS A 65 -9.39 4.15 5.60
C LYS A 65 -10.73 3.82 6.24
N ALA A 66 -11.05 4.49 7.34
CA ALA A 66 -12.37 4.44 7.95
C ALA A 66 -13.42 4.96 6.95
N GLY A 67 -14.57 4.28 6.90
CA GLY A 67 -15.62 4.56 5.90
C GLY A 67 -15.24 4.18 4.45
N GLY A 68 -14.11 3.47 4.27
CA GLY A 68 -13.68 2.89 3.00
C GLY A 68 -13.96 1.39 2.90
N PRO A 69 -13.78 0.80 1.71
CA PRO A 69 -14.18 -0.58 1.43
C PRO A 69 -13.33 -1.64 2.14
N ASN A 70 -12.13 -1.27 2.63
CA ASN A 70 -11.17 -2.21 3.19
C ASN A 70 -11.11 -2.20 4.73
N TYR A 71 -11.81 -1.29 5.40
CA TYR A 71 -11.68 -1.12 6.86
C TYR A 71 -12.15 -2.35 7.65
N VAL A 72 -13.28 -2.94 7.26
CA VAL A 72 -13.78 -4.16 7.93
C VAL A 72 -12.83 -5.34 7.70
N LEU A 73 -12.15 -5.40 6.54
CA LEU A 73 -11.19 -6.46 6.24
C LEU A 73 -9.98 -6.47 7.16
N SER A 74 -9.64 -5.35 7.83
CA SER A 74 -8.55 -5.32 8.82
C SER A 74 -8.98 -5.80 10.22
N LEU A 75 -10.27 -6.04 10.45
CA LEU A 75 -10.80 -6.54 11.73
C LEU A 75 -10.88 -8.07 11.79
N GLY A 76 -10.21 -8.76 10.87
CA GLY A 76 -10.20 -10.23 10.79
C GLY A 76 -8.85 -10.76 10.33
N ARG A 77 -8.66 -12.07 10.48
CA ARG A 77 -7.50 -12.79 9.95
C ARG A 77 -7.93 -13.61 8.74
N TRP A 78 -7.12 -13.55 7.68
CA TRP A 78 -7.38 -14.23 6.43
C TRP A 78 -6.29 -15.26 6.16
N ARG A 79 -6.70 -16.41 5.64
CA ARG A 79 -5.82 -17.47 5.15
C ARG A 79 -6.47 -18.15 3.97
N ASP A 80 -5.66 -18.74 3.11
CA ASP A 80 -6.17 -19.65 2.09
C ASP A 80 -6.91 -20.82 2.78
N ARG A 81 -7.89 -21.40 2.07
CA ARG A 81 -8.48 -22.66 2.50
C ARG A 81 -7.39 -23.73 2.49
N ALA A 82 -7.47 -24.67 3.44
CA ALA A 82 -6.52 -25.76 3.53
C ALA A 82 -6.77 -26.73 2.37
N ASP A 83 -6.11 -26.46 1.25
CA ASP A 83 -6.06 -27.32 0.08
C ASP A 83 -4.61 -27.79 -0.08
N ASP A 84 -4.37 -29.09 -0.22
CA ASP A 84 -3.05 -29.69 -0.47
C ASP A 84 -2.60 -29.45 -1.93
N LEU A 85 -2.41 -28.18 -2.27
CA LEU A 85 -1.97 -27.76 -3.60
C LEU A 85 -0.45 -27.81 -3.70
N ALA A 86 0.04 -28.34 -4.82
CA ALA A 86 1.45 -28.23 -5.15
C ALA A 86 1.89 -26.76 -5.26
N ALA A 87 3.13 -26.46 -4.88
CA ALA A 87 3.68 -25.11 -4.87
C ALA A 87 3.54 -24.37 -6.21
N ALA A 88 3.70 -25.08 -7.33
CA ALA A 88 3.54 -24.52 -8.68
C ALA A 88 2.10 -24.04 -8.94
N GLU A 89 1.11 -24.78 -8.46
CA GLU A 89 -0.30 -24.43 -8.62
C GLU A 89 -0.68 -23.23 -7.73
N VAL A 90 -0.14 -23.16 -6.50
CA VAL A 90 -0.29 -21.99 -5.62
C VAL A 90 0.22 -20.73 -6.31
N LEU A 91 1.41 -20.79 -6.92
CA LEU A 91 2.00 -19.65 -7.64
C LEU A 91 1.19 -19.26 -8.87
N ARG A 92 0.71 -20.23 -9.65
CA ARG A 92 -0.13 -19.99 -10.83
C ARG A 92 -1.44 -19.28 -10.45
N ARG A 93 -2.15 -19.79 -9.43
CA ARG A 93 -3.39 -19.17 -8.91
C ARG A 93 -3.15 -17.78 -8.36
N SER A 94 -2.08 -17.60 -7.59
CA SER A 94 -1.71 -16.30 -7.03
C SER A 94 -1.45 -15.28 -8.12
N ARG A 95 -0.65 -15.63 -9.13
CA ARG A 95 -0.35 -14.74 -10.25
C ARG A 95 -1.62 -14.27 -10.96
N ALA A 96 -2.51 -15.19 -11.31
CA ALA A 96 -3.77 -14.88 -11.97
C ALA A 96 -4.66 -13.96 -11.09
N SER A 97 -4.83 -14.31 -9.82
CA SER A 97 -5.65 -13.52 -8.88
C SER A 97 -5.06 -12.13 -8.61
N TYR A 98 -3.73 -12.01 -8.51
CA TYR A 98 -3.05 -10.74 -8.25
C TYR A 98 -3.17 -9.82 -9.47
N GLN A 99 -2.96 -10.35 -10.68
CA GLN A 99 -3.13 -9.59 -11.92
C GLN A 99 -4.57 -9.11 -12.09
N GLN A 100 -5.55 -9.97 -11.82
CA GLN A 100 -6.97 -9.61 -11.89
C GLN A 100 -7.32 -8.53 -10.86
N ALA A 101 -6.93 -8.71 -9.59
CA ALA A 101 -7.21 -7.73 -8.54
C ALA A 101 -6.55 -6.37 -8.82
N TRP A 102 -5.36 -6.37 -9.44
CA TRP A 102 -4.73 -5.15 -9.92
C TRP A 102 -5.56 -4.47 -11.01
N ALA A 103 -5.87 -5.20 -12.09
CA ALA A 103 -6.57 -4.65 -13.26
C ALA A 103 -7.99 -4.14 -12.94
N GLU A 104 -8.73 -4.87 -12.10
CA GLU A 104 -10.14 -4.60 -11.82
C GLU A 104 -10.34 -3.65 -10.62
N HIS A 105 -9.42 -3.65 -9.65
CA HIS A 105 -9.61 -2.91 -8.39
C HIS A 105 -8.50 -1.90 -8.10
N PHE A 106 -7.25 -2.35 -7.96
CA PHE A 106 -6.20 -1.49 -7.39
C PHE A 106 -5.60 -0.47 -8.37
N HIS A 107 -5.60 -0.76 -9.67
CA HIS A 107 -5.15 0.17 -10.72
C HIS A 107 -6.19 1.26 -11.03
N GLN A 108 -7.46 1.00 -10.73
CA GLN A 108 -8.57 1.88 -11.08
C GLN A 108 -8.78 3.00 -10.04
N GLU A 109 -9.24 4.15 -10.51
CA GLU A 109 -9.79 5.21 -9.67
C GLU A 109 -11.29 4.98 -9.48
N HIS A 110 -11.79 5.07 -8.24
CA HIS A 110 -13.17 4.76 -7.89
C HIS A 110 -13.91 5.99 -7.38
N ASP A 111 -15.01 6.38 -8.03
CA ASP A 111 -15.96 7.38 -7.51
C ASP A 111 -17.33 6.74 -7.32
N PRO A 112 -17.57 6.03 -6.20
CA PRO A 112 -18.81 5.31 -5.98
C PRO A 112 -19.98 6.24 -5.58
N SER A 113 -19.74 7.55 -5.47
CA SER A 113 -20.73 8.52 -4.99
C SER A 113 -21.27 9.41 -6.11
N GLN A 114 -20.49 9.69 -7.16
CA GLN A 114 -20.92 10.40 -8.37
C GLN A 114 -21.72 11.68 -8.06
N VAL A 115 -21.19 12.48 -7.13
CA VAL A 115 -21.88 13.70 -6.67
C VAL A 115 -21.76 14.78 -7.74
N LEU A 116 -22.89 15.34 -8.16
CA LEU A 116 -22.88 16.43 -9.14
C LEU A 116 -22.07 17.62 -8.62
N GLY A 117 -21.09 18.08 -9.41
CA GLY A 117 -20.23 19.20 -9.06
C GLY A 117 -19.11 18.87 -8.06
N GLU A 118 -18.91 17.60 -7.70
CA GLU A 118 -17.86 17.16 -6.79
C GLU A 118 -17.33 15.78 -7.19
N SER A 119 -16.05 15.70 -7.58
CA SER A 119 -15.41 14.40 -7.80
C SER A 119 -14.82 13.89 -6.50
N ASN A 120 -15.03 12.60 -6.20
CA ASN A 120 -14.63 11.93 -4.96
C ASN A 120 -13.94 10.61 -5.26
N ILE A 121 -12.66 10.70 -5.61
CA ILE A 121 -11.87 9.57 -6.04
C ILE A 121 -11.25 8.86 -4.84
N LEU A 122 -11.50 7.55 -4.71
CA LEU A 122 -10.65 6.63 -3.97
C LEU A 122 -9.68 5.94 -4.95
N ARG A 123 -8.39 6.01 -4.65
CA ARG A 123 -7.33 5.36 -5.43
C ARG A 123 -6.27 4.75 -4.54
N TYR A 124 -5.39 3.93 -5.13
CA TYR A 124 -4.32 3.23 -4.43
C TYR A 124 -2.96 3.69 -4.93
N ARG A 125 -2.00 3.89 -4.03
CA ARG A 125 -0.62 4.30 -4.36
C ARG A 125 0.38 3.31 -3.78
N PRO A 126 1.43 2.91 -4.50
CA PRO A 126 2.46 2.01 -3.97
C PRO A 126 3.11 2.62 -2.73
N ILE A 127 3.47 1.76 -1.77
CA ILE A 127 4.38 2.14 -0.68
C ILE A 127 5.80 2.35 -1.23
N ARG A 128 6.63 3.07 -0.48
CA ARG A 128 7.97 3.49 -0.94
C ARG A 128 8.99 2.35 -0.95
N ALA A 129 8.94 1.51 0.06
CA ALA A 129 9.86 0.40 0.21
C ALA A 129 9.27 -0.64 1.16
N MET A 130 9.41 -1.91 0.80
CA MET A 130 9.09 -3.05 1.65
C MET A 130 10.35 -3.87 1.92
N VAL A 131 10.45 -4.41 3.12
CA VAL A 131 11.34 -5.54 3.38
C VAL A 131 10.51 -6.79 3.68
N VAL A 132 10.90 -7.93 3.09
CA VAL A 132 10.36 -9.23 3.45
C VAL A 132 11.42 -10.03 4.21
N ARG A 133 11.06 -10.55 5.38
CA ARG A 133 11.88 -11.46 6.18
C ARG A 133 11.36 -12.88 5.99
N ALA A 134 12.21 -13.76 5.48
CA ALA A 134 11.96 -15.19 5.46
C ALA A 134 12.70 -15.88 6.61
N GLU A 135 12.17 -17.02 7.04
CA GLU A 135 12.83 -17.97 7.93
C GLU A 135 13.41 -19.14 7.13
N SER A 136 14.27 -19.95 7.76
CA SER A 136 14.84 -21.16 7.14
C SER A 136 13.77 -22.20 6.81
N THR A 137 12.65 -22.16 7.52
CA THR A 137 11.47 -23.01 7.33
C THR A 137 10.48 -22.46 6.31
N THR A 138 10.65 -21.20 5.86
CA THR A 138 9.71 -20.56 4.94
C THR A 138 9.67 -21.32 3.61
N PRO A 139 8.49 -21.81 3.17
CA PRO A 139 8.38 -22.46 1.87
C PRO A 139 8.75 -21.47 0.75
N PRO A 140 9.61 -21.85 -0.22
CA PRO A 140 10.10 -20.91 -1.25
C PRO A 140 8.99 -20.21 -2.04
N HIS A 141 7.87 -20.89 -2.28
CA HIS A 141 6.74 -20.31 -3.00
C HIS A 141 6.06 -19.15 -2.24
N LYS A 142 6.14 -19.08 -0.91
CA LYS A 142 5.59 -17.96 -0.13
C LYS A 142 6.38 -16.68 -0.35
N LEU A 143 7.71 -16.77 -0.39
CA LEU A 143 8.57 -15.65 -0.74
C LEU A 143 8.32 -15.18 -2.18
N ARG A 144 8.10 -16.11 -3.11
CA ARG A 144 7.71 -15.79 -4.49
C ARG A 144 6.36 -15.11 -4.62
N GLN A 145 5.39 -15.44 -3.79
CA GLN A 145 4.11 -14.71 -3.75
C GLN A 145 4.33 -13.24 -3.37
N VAL A 146 5.16 -12.97 -2.34
CA VAL A 146 5.48 -11.60 -1.92
C VAL A 146 6.20 -10.82 -3.03
N GLU A 147 7.16 -11.45 -3.69
CA GLU A 147 7.84 -10.86 -4.85
C GLU A 147 6.86 -10.52 -5.99
N MET A 148 5.98 -11.45 -6.36
CA MET A 148 4.98 -11.21 -7.40
C MET A 148 4.04 -10.06 -7.03
N ALA A 149 3.59 -9.98 -5.78
CA ALA A 149 2.74 -8.89 -5.29
C ALA A 149 3.48 -7.55 -5.36
N ALA A 150 4.74 -7.49 -4.91
CA ALA A 150 5.57 -6.30 -4.98
C ALA A 150 5.80 -5.84 -6.43
N ALA A 151 6.08 -6.77 -7.35
CA ALA A 151 6.24 -6.47 -8.76
C ALA A 151 4.96 -5.93 -9.40
N ILE A 152 3.81 -6.54 -9.14
CA ILE A 152 2.51 -6.08 -9.67
C ILE A 152 2.16 -4.69 -9.17
N CYS A 153 2.44 -4.39 -7.90
CA CYS A 153 2.17 -3.09 -7.31
C CYS A 153 3.26 -2.04 -7.60
N GLY A 154 4.39 -2.41 -8.20
CA GLY A 154 5.53 -1.50 -8.41
C GLY A 154 6.21 -1.06 -7.11
N VAL A 155 6.28 -1.93 -6.11
CA VAL A 155 6.88 -1.66 -4.80
C VAL A 155 8.34 -2.15 -4.77
N PRO A 156 9.32 -1.28 -4.45
CA PRO A 156 10.69 -1.70 -4.19
C PRO A 156 10.77 -2.68 -3.01
N LEU A 157 11.38 -3.84 -3.24
CA LEU A 157 11.43 -4.95 -2.28
C LEU A 157 12.87 -5.31 -1.89
N SER A 158 13.16 -5.24 -0.60
CA SER A 158 14.36 -5.83 0.01
C SER A 158 14.00 -7.21 0.56
N ILE A 159 14.87 -8.21 0.34
CA ILE A 159 14.71 -9.56 0.87
C ILE A 159 15.74 -9.77 1.98
N SER A 160 15.27 -10.17 3.15
CA SER A 160 16.07 -10.57 4.31
C SER A 160 15.97 -12.08 4.49
N LEU A 161 17.09 -12.77 4.34
CA LEU A 161 17.22 -14.22 4.52
C LEU A 161 18.08 -14.54 5.75
N PRO A 162 17.88 -15.66 6.43
CA PRO A 162 18.78 -16.18 7.46
C PRO A 162 20.22 -16.33 6.94
N VAL A 163 21.18 -16.09 7.84
CA VAL A 163 22.61 -16.30 7.55
C VAL A 163 22.86 -17.75 7.12
N GLY A 164 23.57 -17.95 6.01
CA GLY A 164 23.86 -19.28 5.47
C GLY A 164 22.74 -19.93 4.67
N GLN A 165 21.56 -19.32 4.56
CA GLN A 165 20.50 -19.82 3.68
C GLN A 165 20.83 -19.51 2.22
N GLU A 166 20.86 -20.53 1.37
CA GLU A 166 20.99 -20.36 -0.08
C GLU A 166 19.87 -19.47 -0.61
N ILE A 167 20.22 -18.53 -1.49
CA ILE A 167 19.24 -17.66 -2.16
C ILE A 167 18.42 -18.55 -3.11
N PRO A 168 17.09 -18.69 -2.91
CA PRO A 168 16.28 -19.54 -3.78
C PRO A 168 16.43 -19.18 -5.26
N MET A 169 16.63 -20.20 -6.11
CA MET A 169 16.84 -20.03 -7.55
C MET A 169 15.77 -19.13 -8.19
N GLY A 170 16.23 -18.14 -8.96
CA GLY A 170 15.44 -17.18 -9.71
C GLY A 170 14.94 -15.96 -8.93
N LEU A 171 15.30 -15.80 -7.64
CA LEU A 171 15.05 -14.55 -6.88
C LEU A 171 16.00 -13.42 -7.29
N SER A 172 16.93 -13.72 -8.18
CA SER A 172 17.87 -12.78 -8.75
C SER A 172 17.17 -11.84 -9.74
N GLY A 173 16.85 -10.61 -9.30
CA GLY A 173 16.77 -9.47 -10.21
C GLY A 173 15.46 -9.26 -10.98
N GLY A 174 14.31 -9.58 -10.40
CA GLY A 174 13.05 -8.94 -10.85
C GLY A 174 13.16 -7.41 -10.75
N ALA A 175 12.49 -6.65 -11.63
CA ALA A 175 12.63 -5.18 -11.75
C ALA A 175 12.43 -4.38 -10.43
N THR A 176 11.81 -4.98 -9.42
CA THR A 176 11.52 -4.39 -8.11
C THR A 176 12.40 -4.87 -6.96
N ILE A 177 13.17 -5.96 -7.10
CA ILE A 177 14.06 -6.43 -6.03
C ILE A 177 15.26 -5.50 -5.96
N THR A 178 15.40 -4.79 -4.84
CA THR A 178 16.48 -3.79 -4.66
C THR A 178 17.72 -4.39 -4.02
N THR A 179 17.54 -5.31 -3.07
CA THR A 179 18.66 -5.96 -2.38
C THR A 179 18.23 -7.29 -1.76
N ILE A 180 19.17 -8.22 -1.67
CA ILE A 180 19.04 -9.48 -0.93
C ILE A 180 20.15 -9.50 0.12
N VAL A 181 19.76 -9.58 1.39
CA VAL A 181 20.67 -9.56 2.53
C VAL A 181 20.49 -10.84 3.32
N GLN A 182 21.61 -11.52 3.62
CA GLN A 182 21.65 -12.59 4.61
C GLN A 182 21.97 -11.97 5.96
N GLU A 183 21.04 -12.04 6.90
CA GLU A 183 21.13 -11.40 8.21
C GLU A 183 20.24 -12.12 9.24
N ASN A 184 20.44 -11.83 10.52
CA ASN A 184 19.51 -12.19 11.60
C ASN A 184 18.49 -11.07 11.86
N GLU A 185 17.53 -11.29 12.75
CA GLU A 185 16.49 -10.28 13.03
C GLU A 185 17.03 -9.04 13.75
N SER A 186 18.03 -9.18 14.61
CA SER A 186 18.66 -8.04 15.29
C SER A 186 19.41 -7.14 14.30
N GLU A 187 20.06 -7.71 13.28
CA GLU A 187 20.68 -6.99 12.16
C GLU A 187 19.63 -6.29 11.30
N LEU A 188 18.53 -6.98 10.95
CA LEU A 188 17.42 -6.39 10.22
C LEU A 188 16.79 -5.21 11.00
N ALA A 189 16.65 -5.35 12.32
CA ALA A 189 16.08 -4.33 13.19
C ALA A 189 16.88 -3.01 13.11
N GLN A 190 18.21 -3.06 12.99
CA GLN A 190 19.05 -1.85 12.91
C GLN A 190 18.72 -0.97 11.68
N ARG A 191 18.30 -1.58 10.56
CA ARG A 191 17.97 -0.88 9.31
C ARG A 191 16.47 -0.79 9.03
N ILE A 192 15.61 -1.20 9.96
CA ILE A 192 14.16 -1.30 9.71
C ILE A 192 13.51 0.04 9.37
N HIS A 193 14.03 1.13 9.95
CA HIS A 193 13.57 2.51 9.74
C HIS A 193 13.67 3.02 8.29
N THR A 194 14.41 2.30 7.43
CA THR A 194 14.53 2.62 6.00
C THR A 194 13.33 2.14 5.17
N PHE A 195 12.47 1.30 5.75
CA PHE A 195 11.31 0.70 5.08
C PHE A 195 10.00 1.36 5.50
N GLU A 196 9.02 1.32 4.61
CA GLU A 196 7.66 1.75 4.95
C GLU A 196 6.87 0.62 5.61
N ARG A 197 7.14 -0.64 5.28
CA ARG A 197 6.49 -1.84 5.85
C ARG A 197 7.44 -3.04 5.90
N LEU A 198 7.25 -3.90 6.91
CA LEU A 198 7.90 -5.21 7.04
C LEU A 198 6.88 -6.32 6.80
N ARG A 199 7.19 -7.26 5.90
CA ARG A 199 6.46 -8.51 5.70
C ARG A 199 7.25 -9.65 6.34
N HIS A 200 6.72 -10.29 7.37
CA HIS A 200 7.39 -11.40 8.06
C HIS A 200 6.74 -12.74 7.67
N LEU A 201 7.52 -13.70 7.18
CA LEU A 201 7.03 -15.02 6.71
C LEU A 201 7.16 -16.11 7.78
N GLY A 202 6.70 -15.78 8.98
CA GLY A 202 6.81 -16.61 10.18
C GLY A 202 6.49 -15.78 11.43
N ALA A 203 7.09 -16.11 12.57
CA ALA A 203 6.84 -15.41 13.82
C ALA A 203 8.00 -14.43 14.14
N PRO A 204 7.77 -13.11 14.08
CA PRO A 204 8.82 -12.14 14.39
C PRO A 204 9.19 -12.18 15.88
N THR A 205 10.46 -11.92 16.20
CA THR A 205 10.93 -11.76 17.58
C THR A 205 10.38 -10.49 18.24
N ASP A 206 10.31 -10.49 19.57
CA ASP A 206 9.91 -9.30 20.35
C ASP A 206 10.86 -8.12 20.14
N GLU A 207 12.16 -8.39 19.92
CA GLU A 207 13.15 -7.36 19.60
C GLU A 207 12.83 -6.67 18.27
N LEU A 208 12.56 -7.45 17.22
CA LEU A 208 12.21 -6.90 15.90
C LEU A 208 10.89 -6.13 15.95
N LEU A 209 9.88 -6.65 16.66
CA LEU A 209 8.60 -5.97 16.87
C LEU A 209 8.78 -4.63 17.59
N THR A 210 9.56 -4.62 18.67
CA THR A 210 9.82 -3.41 19.47
C THR A 210 10.52 -2.35 18.64
N THR A 211 11.57 -2.73 17.90
CA THR A 211 12.33 -1.80 17.06
C THR A 211 11.49 -1.29 15.88
N ALA A 212 10.72 -2.17 15.23
CA ALA A 212 9.82 -1.78 14.16
C ALA A 212 8.73 -0.81 14.65
N HIS A 213 8.16 -1.03 15.84
CA HIS A 213 7.20 -0.12 16.46
C HIS A 213 7.85 1.25 16.71
N ALA A 214 9.03 1.30 17.34
CA ALA A 214 9.74 2.55 17.59
C ALA A 214 10.02 3.33 16.29
N ALA A 215 10.33 2.61 15.21
CA ALA A 215 10.54 3.17 13.87
C ALA A 215 9.24 3.50 13.11
N HIS A 216 8.06 3.26 13.68
CA HIS A 216 6.75 3.41 13.03
C HIS A 216 6.58 2.56 11.75
N VAL A 217 7.21 1.39 11.72
CA VAL A 217 7.14 0.43 10.61
C VAL A 217 6.14 -0.67 10.95
N PRO A 218 4.99 -0.76 10.27
CA PRO A 218 4.04 -1.84 10.48
C PRO A 218 4.66 -3.19 10.12
N VAL A 219 4.50 -4.16 11.01
CA VAL A 219 4.91 -5.55 10.81
C VAL A 219 3.69 -6.38 10.40
N ILE A 220 3.81 -7.02 9.24
CA ILE A 220 2.74 -7.81 8.62
C ILE A 220 3.17 -9.27 8.65
N HIS A 221 2.66 -10.02 9.62
CA HIS A 221 3.00 -11.43 9.84
C HIS A 221 1.79 -12.36 9.58
N GLU A 222 0.74 -11.86 8.93
CA GLU A 222 -0.39 -12.69 8.50
C GLU A 222 0.03 -13.64 7.37
N PRO A 223 -0.60 -14.82 7.23
CA PRO A 223 -0.28 -15.74 6.15
C PRO A 223 -0.38 -15.08 4.77
N VAL A 224 0.57 -15.38 3.88
CA VAL A 224 0.48 -14.96 2.48
C VAL A 224 -0.63 -15.73 1.78
N THR A 225 -1.56 -14.99 1.17
CA THR A 225 -2.77 -15.57 0.56
C THR A 225 -2.67 -15.63 -0.97
N THR A 226 -3.32 -16.60 -1.58
CA THR A 226 -3.50 -16.69 -3.04
C THR A 226 -4.42 -15.60 -3.60
N SER A 227 -5.24 -14.96 -2.75
CA SER A 227 -6.18 -13.91 -3.15
C SER A 227 -5.50 -12.54 -3.30
N GLY A 228 -5.45 -12.04 -4.53
CA GLY A 228 -4.91 -10.70 -4.81
C GLY A 228 -5.68 -9.59 -4.12
N ARG A 229 -6.99 -9.75 -3.96
CA ARG A 229 -7.83 -8.72 -3.31
C ARG A 229 -7.48 -8.54 -1.83
N LEU A 230 -6.94 -9.57 -1.19
CA LEU A 230 -6.49 -9.55 0.18
C LEU A 230 -5.01 -9.17 0.29
N GLU A 231 -4.14 -9.82 -0.47
CA GLU A 231 -2.68 -9.69 -0.38
C GLU A 231 -2.20 -8.29 -0.82
N LEU A 232 -2.67 -7.79 -1.97
CA LEU A 232 -2.12 -6.54 -2.55
C LEU A 232 -2.36 -5.29 -1.69
N ARG A 233 -3.31 -5.33 -0.74
CA ARG A 233 -3.55 -4.24 0.22
C ARG A 233 -2.32 -3.90 1.05
N TYR A 234 -1.46 -4.89 1.32
CA TYR A 234 -0.24 -4.73 2.10
C TYR A 234 0.87 -3.98 1.34
N TYR A 235 0.73 -3.79 0.03
CA TYR A 235 1.71 -3.15 -0.86
C TYR A 235 1.29 -1.73 -1.25
N LEU A 236 0.08 -1.33 -0.85
CA LEU A 236 -0.56 -0.10 -1.29
C LEU A 236 -1.00 0.77 -0.11
N ARG A 237 -1.11 2.06 -0.37
CA ARG A 237 -1.75 3.08 0.47
C ARG A 237 -3.03 3.54 -0.20
N GLU A 238 -4.10 3.64 0.57
CA GLU A 238 -5.32 4.26 0.07
C GLU A 238 -5.17 5.79 0.05
N GLN A 239 -5.73 6.44 -0.96
CA GLN A 239 -5.82 7.90 -1.07
C GLN A 239 -7.23 8.31 -1.48
N ALA A 240 -7.83 9.23 -0.75
CA ALA A 240 -9.05 9.91 -1.16
C ALA A 240 -8.69 11.28 -1.75
N VAL A 241 -9.21 11.60 -2.93
CA VAL A 241 -9.02 12.89 -3.61
C VAL A 241 -10.39 13.48 -3.90
N SER A 242 -10.72 14.58 -3.23
CA SER A 242 -12.00 15.27 -3.40
C SER A 242 -11.79 16.63 -4.05
N GLU A 243 -12.52 16.90 -5.13
CA GLU A 243 -12.32 18.07 -5.97
C GLU A 243 -13.66 18.71 -6.33
N THR A 244 -13.77 20.02 -6.10
CA THR A 244 -14.91 20.80 -6.59
C THR A 244 -14.86 20.90 -8.11
N ARG A 245 -15.95 20.48 -8.76
CA ARG A 245 -16.12 20.42 -10.23
C ARG A 245 -17.19 21.40 -10.72
N HIS A 246 -17.35 22.53 -10.04
CA HIS A 246 -18.22 23.61 -10.47
C HIS A 246 -17.61 24.98 -10.19
N ARG A 247 -18.05 25.99 -10.94
CA ARG A 247 -17.74 27.39 -10.66
C ARG A 247 -19.04 28.13 -10.37
N TYR A 248 -19.26 28.45 -9.08
CA TYR A 248 -20.49 29.08 -8.60
C TYR A 248 -21.77 28.33 -9.05
N GLY A 249 -21.76 26.99 -8.98
CA GLY A 249 -22.88 26.14 -9.40
C GLY A 249 -22.85 25.69 -10.86
N ASN A 250 -22.06 26.34 -11.73
CA ASN A 250 -21.90 25.90 -13.12
C ASN A 250 -20.94 24.71 -13.18
N VAL A 251 -21.45 23.52 -13.51
CA VAL A 251 -20.66 22.28 -13.54
C VAL A 251 -19.66 22.29 -14.69
N ILE A 252 -18.42 21.92 -14.39
CA ILE A 252 -17.32 21.79 -15.34
C ILE A 252 -17.30 20.33 -15.80
N LYS A 253 -17.54 20.08 -17.09
CA LYS A 253 -17.48 18.72 -17.66
C LYS A 253 -16.03 18.22 -17.73
N ARG A 254 -15.84 16.90 -17.64
CA ARG A 254 -14.53 16.28 -17.91
C ARG A 254 -14.28 16.28 -19.42
N ASP A 255 -13.04 16.50 -19.85
CA ASP A 255 -12.64 16.38 -21.28
C ASP A 255 -12.83 14.96 -21.86
N THR A 256 -13.30 13.99 -21.06
CA THR A 256 -13.57 12.60 -21.45
C THR A 256 -15.06 12.27 -21.56
N GLU A 257 -15.95 13.27 -21.51
CA GLU A 257 -17.39 13.17 -21.87
C GLU A 257 -17.70 14.06 -23.06
#